data_AF-A0A1V9XUB5-F1
#
_entry.id   AF-A0A1V9XUB5-F1
#
_cell.length_a   1.000
_cell.length_b   1.000
_cell.length_c   1.000
_cell.angle_alpha   90.00
_cell.angle_beta   90.00
_cell.angle_gamma   90.00
#
_symmetry.space_group_name_H-M   'P 1'
#
loop_
_entity.id
_entity.type
_entity.pdbx_description
1 polymer ?
#
loop_
_entity_poly.entity_id
_entity_poly.type
_entity_poly.pdbx_seq_one_letter_code
_entity_poly.pdbx_strand_id
1 'polypeptide(L)' 'MEVLCSPTAYILVNGEHSLWCSRVDGSLTPRRVCSLAELTDPQCLGVIYGIVGKFQPTS' A
#
# COMPACT_ATOMS: atom_id res chain seq x y z
N MET A 1 -11.93 1.71 0.05
CA MET A 1 -10.46 1.68 0.18
C MET A 1 -9.88 1.62 -1.21
N GLU A 2 -8.84 2.39 -1.48
CA GLU A 2 -8.19 2.41 -2.80
C GLU A 2 -6.83 1.73 -2.71
N VAL A 3 -6.39 1.17 -3.84
CA VAL A 3 -5.04 0.63 -3.99
C VAL A 3 -4.27 1.53 -4.94
N LEU A 4 -3.18 2.11 -4.45
CA LEU A 4 -2.20 2.78 -5.27
C LEU A 4 -0.98 1.87 -5.46
N CYS A 5 -0.32 2.02 -6.60
CA CYS A 5 0.91 1.32 -6.94
C CYS A 5 1.97 2.36 -7.30
N SER A 6 3.12 2.27 -6.64
CA SER A 6 4.32 3.01 -7.02
C SER A 6 5.44 2.03 -7.40
N PRO A 7 6.59 2.51 -7.89
CA PRO A 7 7.74 1.66 -8.17
C PRO A 7 8.20 0.83 -6.95
N THR A 8 8.02 1.35 -5.74
CA THR A 8 8.56 0.74 -4.50
C THR A 8 7.50 0.16 -3.57
N ALA A 9 6.21 0.49 -3.73
CA ALA A 9 5.17 0.05 -2.81
C ALA A 9 3.80 -0.16 -3.47
N TYR A 10 3.01 -1.06 -2.88
CA TYR A 10 1.55 -1.03 -2.96
C TYR A 10 1.02 -0.28 -1.73
N ILE A 11 0.11 0.67 -1.93
CA ILE A 11 -0.42 1.50 -0.85
C ILE A 11 -1.94 1.32 -0.78
N LEU A 12 -2.41 0.88 0.39
CA LEU A 12 -3.81 0.74 0.71
C LEU A 12 -4.27 2.02 1.40
N VAL A 13 -5.20 2.76 0.81
CA VAL A 13 -5.67 4.05 1.34
C VAL A 13 -7.10 3.93 1.87
N ASN A 14 -7.30 4.32 3.12
CA ASN A 14 -8.60 4.34 3.79
C ASN A 14 -8.78 5.63 4.59
N GLY A 15 -9.37 6.65 3.95
CA GLY A 15 -9.47 7.99 4.53
C GLY A 15 -8.08 8.56 4.83
N GLU A 16 -7.86 8.97 6.08
CA GLU A 16 -6.59 9.56 6.54
C GLU A 16 -5.47 8.54 6.82
N HIS A 17 -5.78 7.25 6.71
CA HIS A 17 -4.86 6.15 6.99
C HIS A 17 -4.40 5.46 5.72
N SER A 18 -3.16 5.00 5.74
CA SER A 18 -2.60 4.18 4.68
C SER A 18 -1.74 3.04 5.21
N LEU A 19 -1.73 1.92 4.50
CA LEU A 19 -0.82 0.80 4.76
C LEU A 19 0.06 0.58 3.53
N TRP A 20 1.36 0.69 3.72
CA TRP A 20 2.36 0.59 2.67
C TRP A 20 2.97 -0.79 2.69
N CYS A 21 2.84 -1.52 1.59
CA CYS A 21 3.48 -2.80 1.37
C CYS A 21 4.66 -2.61 0.43
N SER A 22 5.88 -2.75 0.97
CA SER A 22 7.11 -2.68 0.20
C SER A 22 7.15 -3.76 -0.87
N ARG A 23 7.42 -3.37 -2.11
CA ARG A 23 7.64 -4.29 -3.24
C ARG A 23 9.04 -4.91 -3.24
N VAL A 24 9.92 -4.48 -2.33
CA VAL A 24 11.32 -4.95 -2.23
C VAL A 24 11.41 -6.15 -1.30
N ASP A 25 10.82 -6.06 -0.11
CA ASP A 25 10.95 -7.06 0.96
C ASP A 25 9.61 -7.52 1.54
N GLY A 26 8.49 -6.97 1.05
CA GLY A 26 7.15 -7.28 1.55
C GLY A 26 6.85 -6.72 2.93
N SER A 27 7.69 -5.83 3.49
CA SER A 27 7.42 -5.18 4.77
C SER A 27 6.16 -4.33 4.72
N LEU A 28 5.41 -4.30 5.83
CA LEU A 28 4.18 -3.53 5.96
C LEU A 28 4.43 -2.37 6.92
N THR A 29 4.17 -1.14 6.48
CA THR A 29 4.35 0.09 7.28
C THR A 29 3.06 0.92 7.28
N PRO A 30 2.44 1.16 8.45
CA PRO A 30 1.32 2.09 8.54
C PRO A 30 1.80 3.54 8.42
N ARG A 31 1.10 4.37 7.63
CA ARG A 31 1.39 5.80 7.45
C ARG A 31 0.11 6.62 7.36
N ARG A 32 0.21 7.94 7.52
CA ARG A 32 -0.90 8.87 7.22
C ARG A 32 -0.99 9.14 5.72
N VAL A 33 -2.19 9.53 5.25
CA VAL A 33 -2.43 9.86 3.84
C VAL A 33 -1.59 11.05 3.34
N CYS A 34 -1.17 11.96 4.23
CA CYS A 34 -0.28 13.07 3.87
C CYS A 34 1.07 12.59 3.30
N SER A 35 1.53 11.39 3.66
CA SER A 35 2.75 10.79 3.10
C SER A 35 2.60 10.35 1.64
N LEU A 36 1.40 10.38 1.06
CA LEU A 36 1.23 10.12 -0.38
C LEU A 36 1.91 11.19 -1.24
N ALA A 37 2.18 12.39 -0.70
CA ALA A 37 2.96 13.42 -1.38
C ALA A 37 4.43 13.01 -1.64
N GLU A 38 4.92 11.98 -0.95
CA GLU A 38 6.26 11.42 -1.13
C GLU A 38 6.32 10.42 -2.31
N LEU A 39 5.19 10.09 -2.93
CA LEU A 39 5.12 9.09 -3.99
C LEU A 39 5.59 9.65 -5.33
N THR A 40 6.46 8.88 -5.99
CA THR A 40 6.85 9.11 -7.38
C THR A 40 5.98 8.26 -8.29
N ASP A 41 5.26 8.90 -9.21
CA ASP A 41 4.42 8.29 -10.25
C ASP A 41 3.44 7.20 -9.74
N PRO A 42 2.55 7.52 -8.76
CA PRO A 42 1.59 6.55 -8.27
C PRO A 42 0.46 6.31 -9.27
N GLN A 43 0.18 5.04 -9.55
CA GLN A 43 -0.96 4.59 -10.34
C GLN A 43 -2.08 4.08 -9.43
N CYS A 44 -3.31 4.55 -9.63
CA CYS A 44 -4.47 3.98 -8.96
C CYS A 44 -4.87 2.66 -9.65
N LEU A 45 -4.85 1.56 -8.89
CA LEU A 45 -5.27 0.23 -9.35
C LEU A 45 -6.78 -0.01 -9.16
N GLY A 46 -7.45 0.84 -8.38
CA GLY A 46 -8.89 0.83 -8.19
C GLY A 46 -9.33 0.69 -6.72
N VAL A 47 -10.64 0.46 -6.56
CA VAL A 47 -11.30 0.34 -5.26
C VAL A 47 -11.36 -1.13 -4.83
N ILE A 48 -11.07 -1.38 -3.56
CA ILE A 48 -11.22 -2.67 -2.90
C ILE A 48 -12.09 -2.56 -1.64
N TYR A 49 -12.67 -3.69 -1.23
CA TYR A 49 -13.61 -3.78 -0.11
C TYR A 49 -13.03 -4.49 1.12
N GLY A 50 -11.81 -4.99 1.05
CA GLY A 50 -11.16 -5.69 2.15
C GLY A 50 -9.81 -6.26 1.77
N ILE A 51 -9.10 -6.76 2.77
CA ILE A 51 -7.79 -7.42 2.65
C ILE A 51 -7.93 -8.79 3.30
N VAL A 52 -7.54 -9.85 2.58
CA VAL A 52 -7.60 -11.23 3.10
C VAL A 52 -6.41 -11.56 4.01
N GLY A 53 -5.29 -10.85 3.85
CA GLY A 53 -4.11 -10.95 4.71
C GLY A 53 -2.81 -10.83 3.92
N LYS A 54 -1.67 -11.04 4.60
CA LYS A 54 -0.36 -11.21 3.97
C LYS A 54 0.08 -12.66 4.17
N PHE A 55 0.46 -13.32 3.08
CA PHE A 55 1.07 -14.64 3.12
C PHE A 55 2.59 -14.50 3.08
N GLN A 56 3.27 -15.11 4.05
CA GLN A 56 4.73 -15.22 4.08
C GLN A 56 5.05 -16.72 4.03
N PRO A 57 5.63 -17.25 2.94
CA PRO A 57 6.05 -18.64 2.89
C PRO A 57 7.09 -18.91 3.99
N THR A 58 6.91 -19.99 4.74
CA THR A 58 7.97 -20.53 5.61
C THR A 58 8.86 -21.43 4.76
N SER A 59 10.13 -21.06 4.62
CA SER A 59 11.18 -21.94 4.09
C SER A 59 11.61 -22.98 5.11
#